data_AF-A0A0R1WI36-F1
#
_entry.id   AF-A0A0R1WI36-F1
#
_cell.length_a   1.000
_cell.length_b   1.000
_cell.length_c   1.000
_cell.angle_alpha   90.00
_cell.angle_beta   90.00
_cell.angle_gamma   90.00
#
_symmetry.space_group_name_H-M   'P 1'
#
loop_
_entity.id
_entity.type
_entity.pdbx_description
1 polymer ?
#
loop_
_entity_poly.entity_id
_entity_poly.type
_entity_poly.pdbx_seq_one_letter_code
_entity_poly.pdbx_strand_id
1 'polypeptide(L)'
;MLNLKANNKQLDIKYNYRLYKNIVGDDEDKQLDNFDSFLGGLITDQVDAILKFGVAASNKKLSMEEVADQLDGQDAFDDVHSLTDEILNGLCNAGFLTSKVREWKKRVNTMIEQMQKVLDEESKDDSQKLTKKEKEDRQESLKELQETINQAKEQMKKSEARLNLK
;
A
#
# COMPACT_ATOMS: atom_id res chain seq x y z
N MET A 1 1.25 17.52 -10.89
CA MET A 1 0.76 18.33 -9.76
C MET A 1 -0.73 18.13 -9.62
N LEU A 2 -1.17 17.47 -8.55
CA LEU A 2 -2.55 17.09 -8.32
C LEU A 2 -3.38 18.33 -7.98
N ASN A 3 -4.08 18.85 -8.98
CA ASN A 3 -4.81 20.10 -8.90
C ASN A 3 -6.31 19.84 -8.99
N LEU A 4 -6.97 19.78 -7.84
CA LEU A 4 -8.40 19.53 -7.76
C LEU A 4 -9.15 20.78 -7.27
N LYS A 5 -10.37 20.97 -7.77
CA LYS A 5 -11.27 22.06 -7.36
C LYS A 5 -12.56 21.50 -6.78
N ALA A 6 -13.00 22.08 -5.66
CA ALA A 6 -14.33 21.85 -5.11
C ALA A 6 -15.01 23.19 -4.82
N ASN A 7 -16.27 23.34 -5.21
CA ASN A 7 -17.03 24.60 -5.09
C ASN A 7 -16.29 25.81 -5.69
N ASN A 8 -15.72 25.64 -6.89
CA ASN A 8 -14.93 26.66 -7.60
C ASN A 8 -13.68 27.18 -6.85
N LYS A 9 -13.20 26.47 -5.83
CA LYS A 9 -11.96 26.78 -5.11
C LYS A 9 -10.97 25.64 -5.26
N GLN A 10 -9.70 25.99 -5.45
CA GLN A 10 -8.61 25.02 -5.41
C GLN A 10 -8.58 24.33 -4.04
N LEU A 11 -8.45 23.00 -4.04
CA LEU A 11 -8.28 22.22 -2.84
C LEU A 11 -6.87 22.41 -2.28
N ASP A 12 -6.79 22.82 -1.02
CA ASP A 12 -5.56 22.76 -0.22
C ASP A 12 -5.50 21.39 0.46
N ILE A 13 -4.62 20.53 -0.06
CA ILE A 13 -4.53 19.14 0.39
C ILE A 13 -3.80 19.08 1.72
N LYS A 14 -4.53 18.70 2.77
CA LYS A 14 -3.99 18.58 4.13
C LYS A 14 -3.77 17.12 4.50
N TYR A 15 -2.51 16.74 4.56
CA TYR A 15 -2.06 15.41 4.97
C TYR A 15 -2.15 15.20 6.49
N ASN A 16 -3.38 15.09 7.01
CA ASN A 16 -3.69 14.97 8.43
C ASN A 16 -4.60 13.78 8.75
N TYR A 17 -5.01 13.63 10.02
CA TYR A 17 -5.91 12.56 10.46
C TYR A 17 -7.25 12.53 9.71
N ARG A 18 -7.77 13.69 9.29
CA ARG A 18 -9.03 13.75 8.54
C ARG A 18 -8.87 13.10 7.16
N LEU A 19 -7.76 13.38 6.47
CA LEU A 19 -7.45 12.72 5.20
C LEU A 19 -7.34 11.20 5.39
N TYR A 20 -6.61 10.76 6.42
CA TYR A 20 -6.55 9.34 6.79
C TYR A 20 -7.95 8.73 6.96
N LYS A 21 -8.81 9.35 7.79
CA LYS A 21 -10.19 8.89 8.01
C LYS A 21 -11.03 8.84 6.73
N ASN A 22 -10.82 9.77 5.81
CA ASN A 22 -11.51 9.76 4.54
C ASN A 22 -11.02 8.64 3.60
N ILE A 23 -9.75 8.24 3.70
CA ILE A 23 -9.18 7.11 2.96
C ILE A 23 -9.70 5.79 3.55
N VAL A 24 -9.62 5.62 4.88
CA VAL A 24 -9.86 4.32 5.53
C VAL A 24 -11.33 4.06 5.88
N GLY A 25 -12.16 5.10 5.91
CA GLY A 25 -13.57 5.00 6.28
C GLY A 25 -13.80 4.91 7.80
N ASP A 26 -15.03 4.54 8.16
CA ASP A 26 -15.52 4.54 9.54
C ASP A 26 -15.57 3.16 10.19
N ASP A 27 -15.54 2.10 9.38
CA ASP A 27 -15.50 0.71 9.82
C ASP A 27 -14.11 0.37 10.38
N GLU A 28 -13.95 0.39 11.71
CA GLU A 28 -12.68 0.20 12.42
C GLU A 28 -11.97 -1.10 12.03
N ASP A 29 -12.74 -2.19 11.85
CA ASP A 29 -12.21 -3.50 11.50
C ASP A 29 -11.56 -3.52 10.11
N LYS A 30 -11.96 -2.60 9.23
CA LYS A 30 -11.45 -2.51 7.85
C LYS A 30 -10.44 -1.40 7.65
N GLN A 31 -10.20 -0.54 8.64
CA GLN A 31 -9.36 0.64 8.44
C GLN A 31 -7.92 0.26 8.04
N LEU A 32 -7.42 -0.84 8.61
CA LEU A 32 -6.11 -1.39 8.29
C LEU A 32 -6.06 -1.82 6.83
N ASP A 33 -6.94 -2.72 6.42
CA ASP A 33 -6.99 -3.28 5.06
C ASP A 33 -7.23 -2.19 4.01
N ASN A 34 -8.07 -1.20 4.32
CA ASN A 34 -8.34 -0.07 3.44
C ASN A 34 -7.09 0.79 3.24
N PHE A 35 -6.33 1.06 4.31
CA PHE A 35 -5.09 1.81 4.20
C PHE A 35 -4.01 1.04 3.45
N ASP A 36 -3.93 -0.27 3.66
CA ASP A 36 -2.99 -1.16 3.01
C ASP A 36 -3.26 -1.26 1.51
N SER A 37 -4.52 -1.47 1.14
CA SER A 37 -4.96 -1.47 -0.25
C SER A 37 -4.70 -0.13 -0.92
N PHE A 38 -4.97 0.98 -0.23
CA PHE A 38 -4.72 2.32 -0.73
C PHE A 38 -3.23 2.57 -1.01
N LEU A 39 -2.36 2.29 -0.02
CA LEU A 39 -0.91 2.45 -0.20
C LEU A 39 -0.36 1.51 -1.28
N GLY A 40 -0.79 0.24 -1.28
CA GLY A 40 -0.40 -0.73 -2.30
C GLY A 40 -0.79 -0.27 -3.71
N GLY A 41 -1.98 0.32 -3.86
CA GLY A 41 -2.43 0.90 -5.12
C GLY A 41 -1.53 2.05 -5.59
N LEU A 42 -1.16 2.97 -4.71
CA LEU A 42 -0.22 4.05 -5.06
C LEU A 42 1.17 3.51 -5.45
N ILE A 43 1.70 2.56 -4.69
CA ILE A 43 3.02 1.95 -4.94
C ILE A 43 3.06 1.17 -6.26
N THR A 44 1.91 0.73 -6.76
CA THR A 44 1.77 -0.03 -8.02
C THR A 44 1.12 0.77 -9.14
N ASP A 45 1.06 2.11 -9.01
CA ASP A 45 0.56 3.02 -10.04
C ASP A 45 -0.89 2.75 -10.48
N GLN A 46 -1.75 2.37 -9.52
CA GLN A 46 -3.16 2.17 -9.77
C GLN A 46 -3.90 3.51 -9.80
N VAL A 47 -4.55 3.79 -10.94
CA VAL A 47 -5.39 5.00 -11.13
C VAL A 47 -6.47 5.11 -10.07
N ASP A 48 -7.10 4.00 -9.68
CA ASP A 48 -8.13 3.97 -8.63
C ASP A 48 -7.63 4.52 -7.29
N ALA A 49 -6.34 4.33 -6.96
CA ALA A 49 -5.76 4.87 -5.74
C ALA A 49 -5.63 6.40 -5.81
N ILE A 50 -5.28 6.96 -6.97
CA ILE A 50 -5.27 8.40 -7.22
C ILE A 50 -6.68 8.98 -7.10
N LEU A 51 -7.68 8.33 -7.71
CA LEU A 51 -9.06 8.78 -7.64
C LEU A 51 -9.60 8.76 -6.20
N LYS A 52 -9.36 7.66 -5.47
CA LYS A 52 -9.70 7.54 -4.04
C LYS A 52 -9.02 8.62 -3.21
N PHE A 53 -7.76 8.94 -3.50
CA PHE A 53 -7.06 10.03 -2.84
C PHE A 53 -7.73 11.38 -3.11
N GLY A 54 -8.07 11.69 -4.36
CA GLY A 54 -8.76 12.93 -4.72
C GLY A 54 -10.11 13.09 -4.02
N VAL A 55 -10.92 12.03 -3.99
CA VAL A 55 -12.19 12.00 -3.23
C VAL A 55 -11.93 12.26 -1.74
N ALA A 56 -10.94 11.58 -1.16
CA ALA A 56 -10.62 11.74 0.26
C ALA A 56 -10.09 13.16 0.60
N ALA A 57 -9.24 13.72 -0.26
CA ALA A 57 -8.66 15.05 -0.15
C ALA A 57 -9.72 16.16 -0.29
N SER A 58 -10.74 15.93 -1.11
CA SER A 58 -11.91 16.82 -1.22
C SER A 58 -12.82 16.79 0.01
N ASN A 59 -12.53 15.93 0.99
CA ASN A 59 -13.41 15.61 2.11
C ASN A 59 -14.75 15.03 1.62
N LYS A 60 -14.69 14.13 0.64
CA LYS A 60 -15.82 13.46 0.00
C LYS A 60 -16.82 14.44 -0.65
N LYS A 61 -16.34 15.61 -1.08
CA LYS A 61 -17.14 16.61 -1.80
C LYS A 61 -17.21 16.34 -3.30
N LEU A 62 -16.18 15.66 -3.82
CA LEU A 62 -16.12 15.22 -5.20
C LEU A 62 -16.40 13.72 -5.25
N SER A 63 -17.12 13.27 -6.28
CA SER A 63 -17.24 11.85 -6.64
C SER A 63 -15.95 11.36 -7.34
N MET A 64 -15.82 10.05 -7.56
CA MET A 64 -14.68 9.51 -8.30
C MET A 64 -14.70 9.98 -9.76
N GLU A 65 -15.88 10.08 -10.37
CA GLU A 65 -16.08 10.59 -11.72
C GLU A 65 -15.67 12.06 -11.82
N GLU A 66 -16.09 12.92 -10.88
CA GLU A 66 -15.71 14.33 -10.87
C GLU A 66 -14.20 14.53 -10.69
N VAL A 67 -13.54 13.66 -9.91
CA VAL A 67 -12.07 13.65 -9.79
C VAL A 67 -11.43 13.20 -11.09
N ALA A 68 -11.95 12.13 -11.71
CA ALA A 68 -11.43 11.61 -12.98
C ALA A 68 -11.53 12.65 -14.09
N ASP A 69 -12.70 13.26 -14.29
CA ASP A 69 -12.91 14.29 -15.32
C ASP A 69 -11.98 15.50 -15.14
N GLN A 70 -11.74 15.92 -13.89
CA GLN A 70 -10.82 17.02 -13.61
C GLN A 70 -9.37 16.66 -13.89
N LEU A 71 -8.94 15.45 -13.57
CA LEU A 71 -7.56 14.99 -13.80
C LEU A 71 -7.31 14.70 -15.29
N ASP A 72 -8.30 14.16 -15.99
CA ASP A 72 -8.25 13.92 -17.44
C ASP A 72 -8.13 15.24 -18.21
N GLY A 73 -8.93 16.25 -17.85
CA GLY A 73 -8.83 17.60 -18.44
C GLY A 73 -7.52 18.36 -18.13
N GLN A 74 -6.60 17.75 -17.38
CA GLN A 74 -5.27 18.27 -17.05
C GLN A 74 -4.14 17.37 -17.56
N ASP A 75 -4.46 16.36 -18.38
CA ASP A 75 -3.51 15.36 -18.87
C ASP A 75 -2.77 14.65 -17.71
N ALA A 76 -3.38 14.57 -16.52
CA ALA A 76 -2.71 14.09 -15.31
C ALA A 76 -2.48 12.57 -15.33
N PHE A 77 -3.17 11.85 -16.22
CA PHE A 77 -3.00 10.41 -16.42
C PHE A 77 -1.95 10.03 -17.47
N ASP A 78 -1.35 11.00 -18.17
CA ASP A 78 -0.23 10.74 -19.09
C ASP A 78 1.02 10.25 -18.35
N ASP A 79 1.18 10.63 -17.07
CA ASP A 79 2.24 10.17 -16.17
C ASP A 79 1.67 9.79 -14.78
N VAL A 80 1.04 8.62 -14.74
CA VAL A 80 0.49 8.05 -13.51
C VAL A 80 1.56 7.87 -12.43
N HIS A 81 2.80 7.53 -12.82
CA HIS A 81 3.90 7.28 -11.90
C HIS A 81 4.32 8.55 -11.17
N SER A 82 4.47 9.67 -11.89
CA SER A 82 4.75 10.96 -11.26
C SER A 82 3.62 11.40 -10.33
N LEU A 83 2.36 11.10 -10.67
CA LEU A 83 1.22 11.50 -9.87
C LEU A 83 1.13 10.71 -8.55
N THR A 84 1.35 9.40 -8.60
CA THR A 84 1.43 8.56 -7.40
C THR A 84 2.64 8.93 -6.55
N ASP A 85 3.80 9.23 -7.13
CA ASP A 85 4.98 9.70 -6.40
C ASP A 85 4.73 11.02 -5.66
N GLU A 86 4.01 11.96 -6.28
CA GLU A 86 3.61 13.22 -5.64
C GLU A 86 2.73 12.97 -4.40
N ILE A 87 1.74 12.08 -4.52
CA ILE A 87 0.85 11.69 -3.41
C ILE A 87 1.66 10.99 -2.30
N LEU A 88 2.50 10.02 -2.67
CA LEU A 88 3.35 9.27 -1.75
C LEU A 88 4.31 10.20 -1.00
N ASN A 89 4.89 11.19 -1.68
CA ASN A 89 5.75 12.18 -1.08
C ASN A 89 5.02 12.97 0.03
N GLY A 90 3.79 13.41 -0.25
CA GLY A 90 2.95 14.08 0.74
C GLY A 90 2.59 13.19 1.93
N LEU A 91 2.27 11.91 1.70
CA LEU A 91 2.02 10.92 2.75
C LEU A 91 3.25 10.68 3.63
N CYS A 92 4.45 10.67 3.04
CA CYS A 92 5.70 10.37 3.75
C CYS A 92 6.24 11.56 4.55
N ASN A 93 5.94 12.80 4.15
CA ASN A 93 6.51 14.01 4.74
C ASN A 93 5.59 14.79 5.69
N ALA A 94 4.35 14.34 5.88
CA ALA A 94 3.38 15.06 6.71
C ALA A 94 2.86 14.28 7.93
N GLY A 95 3.44 14.60 9.10
CA GLY A 95 2.87 14.38 10.43
C GLY A 95 2.22 13.01 10.65
N PHE A 96 0.89 13.00 10.84
CA PHE A 96 0.12 11.80 11.17
C PHE A 96 0.25 10.69 10.10
N LEU A 97 0.19 11.06 8.82
CA LEU A 97 0.24 10.09 7.72
C LEU A 97 1.64 9.46 7.60
N THR A 98 2.71 10.23 7.85
CA THR A 98 4.07 9.68 7.98
C THR A 98 4.11 8.56 9.02
N SER A 99 3.46 8.73 10.17
CA SER A 99 3.40 7.70 11.21
C SER A 99 2.64 6.45 10.75
N LYS A 100 1.52 6.60 10.05
CA LYS A 100 0.77 5.45 9.49
C LYS A 100 1.56 4.72 8.40
N VAL A 101 2.29 5.42 7.55
CA VAL A 101 3.20 4.80 6.56
C VAL A 101 4.32 4.02 7.26
N ARG A 102 4.91 4.57 8.34
CA ARG A 102 5.92 3.84 9.13
C ARG A 102 5.35 2.60 9.82
N GLU A 103 4.13 2.70 10.34
CA GLU A 103 3.41 1.57 10.94
C GLU A 103 3.16 0.46 9.90
N TRP A 104 2.71 0.84 8.69
CA TRP A 104 2.57 -0.07 7.56
C TRP A 104 3.89 -0.78 7.24
N LYS A 105 5.00 -0.02 7.06
CA LYS A 105 6.34 -0.59 6.79
C LYS A 105 6.74 -1.60 7.87
N LYS A 106 6.56 -1.25 9.15
CA LYS A 106 6.89 -2.12 10.28
C LYS A 106 6.08 -3.42 10.25
N ARG A 107 4.78 -3.34 9.98
CA ARG A 107 3.91 -4.52 9.91
C ARG A 107 4.31 -5.47 8.79
N VAL A 108 4.56 -4.95 7.59
CA VAL A 108 5.03 -5.75 6.45
C VAL A 108 6.34 -6.44 6.77
N ASN A 109 7.31 -5.73 7.38
CA ASN A 109 8.57 -6.33 7.80
C ASN A 109 8.37 -7.44 8.84
N THR A 110 7.53 -7.21 9.85
CA THR A 110 7.20 -8.22 10.87
C THR A 110 6.52 -9.45 10.26
N MET A 111 5.64 -9.27 9.26
CA MET A 111 5.03 -10.39 8.53
C MET A 111 6.09 -11.22 7.79
N ILE A 112 7.03 -10.56 7.11
CA ILE A 112 8.15 -11.23 6.42
C ILE A 112 9.02 -11.99 7.42
N GLU A 113 9.34 -11.38 8.57
CA GLU A 113 10.11 -12.02 9.64
C GLU A 113 9.40 -13.26 10.21
N GLN A 114 8.08 -13.18 10.41
CA GLN A 114 7.27 -14.30 10.89
C GLN A 114 7.24 -15.45 9.87
N MET A 115 7.04 -15.16 8.58
CA MET A 115 7.09 -16.17 7.53
C MET A 115 8.47 -16.83 7.46
N GLN A 116 9.55 -16.06 7.57
CA GLN A 116 10.91 -16.59 7.61
C GLN A 116 11.11 -17.50 8.83
N LYS A 117 10.59 -17.11 10.00
CA LYS A 117 10.68 -17.94 11.21
C LYS A 117 9.94 -19.28 11.04
N VAL A 118 8.74 -19.27 10.46
CA VAL A 118 7.99 -20.49 10.15
C VAL A 118 8.80 -21.38 9.20
N LEU A 119 9.38 -20.81 8.14
CA LEU A 119 10.24 -21.56 7.21
C LEU A 119 11.46 -22.17 7.92
N ASP A 120 12.12 -21.42 8.79
CA ASP A 120 13.29 -21.85 9.53
C ASP A 120 12.99 -22.94 10.58
N GLU A 121 11.77 -22.93 11.15
CA GLU A 121 11.29 -23.96 12.08
C GLU A 121 10.92 -25.24 11.33
N GLU A 122 10.12 -25.12 10.27
CA GLU A 122 9.64 -26.24 9.44
C GLU A 122 10.77 -26.92 8.64
N SER A 123 11.83 -26.20 8.28
CA SER A 123 12.99 -26.76 7.58
C SER A 123 13.93 -27.57 8.48
N LYS A 124 13.88 -27.36 9.79
CA LYS A 124 14.73 -28.06 10.78
C LYS A 124 14.07 -29.29 11.38
N ASP A 125 12.77 -29.45 11.20
CA ASP A 125 12.04 -30.58 11.74
C ASP A 125 12.35 -31.84 10.91
N ASP A 126 13.30 -32.63 11.42
CA ASP A 126 13.71 -33.91 10.87
C ASP A 126 12.71 -34.99 11.30
N SER A 127 11.52 -34.92 10.72
CA SER A 127 10.44 -35.87 10.99
C SER A 127 10.75 -37.21 10.31
N GLN A 128 11.62 -38.00 10.94
CA GLN A 128 12.07 -39.33 10.49
C GLN A 128 10.92 -40.32 10.28
N LYS A 129 9.72 -40.03 10.79
CA LYS A 129 8.51 -40.83 10.66
C LYS A 129 7.67 -40.56 9.42
N LEU A 130 7.98 -39.53 8.62
CA LEU A 130 7.25 -39.24 7.40
C LEU A 130 7.52 -40.28 6.31
N THR A 131 6.47 -40.62 5.58
CA THR A 131 6.55 -41.38 4.33
C THR A 131 7.27 -40.58 3.25
N LYS A 132 7.70 -41.25 2.18
CA LYS A 132 8.37 -40.59 1.04
C LYS A 132 7.52 -39.47 0.44
N LYS A 133 6.21 -39.70 0.27
CA LYS A 133 5.28 -38.71 -0.29
C LYS A 133 5.14 -37.49 0.60
N GLU A 134 4.98 -37.68 1.91
CA GLU A 134 4.88 -36.56 2.86
C GLU A 134 6.17 -35.72 2.91
N LYS A 135 7.35 -36.34 2.69
CA LYS A 135 8.60 -35.60 2.56
C LYS A 135 8.65 -34.75 1.29
N GLU A 136 8.16 -35.29 0.17
CA GLU A 136 8.07 -34.56 -1.10
C GLU A 136 7.09 -33.38 -0.99
N ASP A 137 5.87 -33.62 -0.48
CA ASP A 137 4.84 -32.59 -0.28
C ASP A 137 5.33 -31.46 0.66
N ARG A 138 6.06 -31.83 1.73
CA ARG A 138 6.69 -30.87 2.66
C ARG A 138 7.75 -30.02 1.97
N GLN A 139 8.63 -30.64 1.17
CA GLN A 139 9.66 -29.90 0.43
C GLN A 139 9.07 -28.92 -0.56
N GLU A 140 7.97 -29.30 -1.23
CA GLU A 140 7.24 -28.40 -2.13
C GLU A 140 6.64 -27.22 -1.36
N SER A 141 5.98 -27.48 -0.23
CA SER A 141 5.40 -26.43 0.63
C SER A 141 6.46 -25.45 1.15
N LEU A 142 7.62 -25.95 1.58
CA LEU A 142 8.76 -25.11 2.01
C LEU A 142 9.28 -24.24 0.86
N LYS A 143 9.33 -24.79 -0.36
CA LYS A 143 9.75 -24.05 -1.55
C LYS A 143 8.77 -22.93 -1.89
N GLU A 144 7.46 -23.22 -1.88
CA GLU A 144 6.42 -22.22 -2.12
C GLU A 144 6.46 -21.09 -1.08
N LEU A 145 6.66 -21.42 0.20
CA LEU A 145 6.82 -20.43 1.25
C LEU A 145 8.07 -19.56 1.03
N GLN A 146 9.19 -20.17 0.66
CA GLN A 146 10.42 -19.44 0.35
C GLN A 146 10.25 -18.49 -0.86
N GLU A 147 9.55 -18.92 -1.90
CA GLU A 147 9.23 -18.07 -3.06
C GLU A 147 8.33 -16.89 -2.66
N THR A 148 7.31 -17.14 -1.84
CA THR A 148 6.42 -16.11 -1.28
C THR A 148 7.19 -15.06 -0.47
N ILE A 149 8.10 -15.50 0.40
CA ILE A 149 8.97 -14.61 1.19
C ILE A 149 9.84 -13.74 0.27
N ASN A 150 10.43 -14.33 -0.77
CA ASN A 150 11.29 -13.60 -1.70
C ASN A 150 10.50 -12.54 -2.49
N GLN A 151 9.30 -12.88 -2.94
CA GLN A 151 8.40 -11.92 -3.60
C GLN A 151 8.02 -10.76 -2.66
N ALA A 152 7.67 -11.07 -1.40
CA ALA A 152 7.34 -10.05 -0.41
C ALA A 152 8.54 -9.12 -0.10
N LYS A 153 9.75 -9.67 0.02
CA LYS A 153 10.99 -8.88 0.21
C LYS A 153 11.27 -7.96 -0.98
N GLU A 154 11.15 -8.46 -2.21
CA GLU A 154 11.33 -7.64 -3.42
C GLU A 154 10.28 -6.54 -3.54
N GLN A 155 9.01 -6.85 -3.26
CA GLN A 155 7.95 -5.85 -3.22
C GLN A 155 8.20 -4.79 -2.15
N MET A 156 8.64 -5.20 -0.95
CA MET A 156 8.98 -4.27 0.12
C MET A 156 10.15 -3.37 -0.28
N LYS A 157 11.19 -3.90 -0.90
CA LYS A 157 12.33 -3.11 -1.40
C LYS A 157 11.91 -2.07 -2.44
N LYS A 158 11.03 -2.44 -3.39
CA LYS A 158 10.46 -1.49 -4.36
C LYS A 158 9.62 -0.42 -3.67
N SER A 159 8.80 -0.84 -2.70
CA SER A 159 7.99 0.06 -1.88
C SER A 159 8.86 1.05 -1.10
N GLU A 160 9.96 0.59 -0.50
CA GLU A 160 10.88 1.45 0.24
C GLU A 160 11.56 2.49 -0.64
N ALA A 161 11.93 2.14 -1.87
CA ALA A 161 12.49 3.10 -2.82
C ALA A 161 11.52 4.27 -3.07
N ARG A 162 10.22 3.96 -3.23
CA ARG A 162 9.16 4.95 -3.44
C ARG A 162 8.76 5.70 -2.16
N LEU A 163 8.80 5.04 -1.01
CA LEU A 163 8.40 5.62 0.27
C LEU A 163 9.55 6.32 1.02
N ASN A 164 10.72 6.45 0.40
CA ASN A 164 11.86 7.20 0.92
C ASN A 164 12.18 8.43 0.05
N LEU A 165 11.26 8.82 -0.85
CA LEU A 165 11.33 10.09 -1.58
C LEU A 165 11.45 11.24 -0.56
N LYS A 166 12.56 11.98 -0.64
CA LYS A 166 12.87 13.16 0.16
C LYS A 166 12.63 14.42 -0.65
#